data_AF-A0A251TJS8-F1
#
_entry.id   AF-A0A251TJS8-F1
#
_cell.length_a   1.000
_cell.length_b   1.000
_cell.length_c   1.000
_cell.angle_alpha   90.00
_cell.angle_beta   90.00
_cell.angle_gamma   90.00
#
_symmetry.space_group_name_H-M   'P 1'
#
loop_
_entity.id
_entity.type
_entity.pdbx_description
1 polymer ?
#
loop_
_entity_poly.entity_id
_entity_poly.type
_entity_poly.pdbx_seq_one_letter_code
_entity_poly.pdbx_strand_id
1 'polypeptide(L)'
;MLTRLSVQLVIKAAIKANKNPLPAQSKGGLYLVLTSDDIQVQDLCDVPGLRAYPFAVPDYARGAVKPLKSPNGEVGVDAMISVIAHEMAEMATDPLVNVWYASSDAADPVEIADLCIGKYGGGDGSGYVGEVRRDAHGAVFNVYGIRRRFLIQWICSYVADDCVGP
;
A
#
# COMPACT_ATOMS: atom_id res chain seq x y z
N MET A 1 8.40 20.13 -3.87
CA MET A 1 7.29 19.19 -4.14
C MET A 1 7.67 18.31 -5.31
N LEU A 2 7.64 16.99 -5.15
CA LEU A 2 7.86 16.01 -6.22
C LEU A 2 6.54 15.71 -6.90
N THR A 3 6.52 15.77 -8.23
CA THR A 3 5.40 15.26 -9.05
C THR A 3 5.76 13.90 -9.64
N ARG A 4 4.80 13.21 -10.25
CA ARG A 4 5.05 11.98 -11.01
C ARG A 4 6.19 12.15 -12.03
N LEU A 5 6.25 13.29 -12.72
CA LEU A 5 7.33 13.60 -13.65
C LEU A 5 8.67 13.81 -12.93
N SER A 6 8.68 14.51 -11.80
CA SER A 6 9.90 14.69 -10.99
C SER A 6 10.47 13.36 -10.51
N VAL A 7 9.61 12.43 -10.07
CA VAL A 7 10.05 11.08 -9.66
C VAL A 7 10.70 10.33 -10.82
N GLN A 8 10.09 10.35 -12.02
CA GLN A 8 10.69 9.75 -13.22
C GLN A 8 12.05 10.37 -13.57
N LEU A 9 12.20 11.68 -13.39
CA LEU A 9 13.47 12.38 -13.62
C LEU A 9 14.54 11.99 -12.60
N VAL A 10 14.19 11.82 -11.32
CA VAL A 10 15.11 11.33 -10.28
C VAL A 10 15.62 9.93 -10.64
N ILE A 11 14.73 9.02 -11.02
CA ILE A 11 15.10 7.65 -11.45
C ILE A 11 16.01 7.71 -12.69
N LYS A 12 15.64 8.50 -13.69
CA LYS A 12 16.42 8.68 -14.92
C LYS A 12 17.82 9.23 -14.63
N ALA A 13 17.95 10.19 -13.71
CA ALA A 13 19.23 10.73 -13.30
C ALA A 13 20.09 9.67 -12.59
N ALA A 14 19.50 8.85 -11.72
CA ALA A 14 20.19 7.77 -11.02
C ALA A 14 20.67 6.65 -11.98
N ILE A 15 19.86 6.31 -13.01
CA ILE A 15 20.26 5.36 -14.06
C ILE A 15 21.41 5.92 -14.91
N LYS A 16 21.41 7.22 -15.18
CA LYS A 16 22.43 7.88 -16.02
C LYS A 16 23.62 8.44 -15.23
N ALA A 17 23.74 8.10 -13.94
CA ALA A 17 24.80 8.64 -13.10
C ALA A 17 26.18 8.15 -13.54
N ASN A 18 27.17 9.04 -13.55
CA ASN A 18 28.55 8.68 -13.92
C ASN A 18 29.24 7.78 -12.88
N LYS A 19 28.76 7.79 -11.64
CA LYS A 19 29.30 6.99 -10.53
C LYS A 19 28.18 6.12 -9.97
N ASN A 20 28.40 4.80 -9.98
CA ASN A 20 27.46 3.79 -9.47
C ASN A 20 26.02 3.96 -10.03
N PRO A 21 25.83 3.93 -11.35
CA PRO A 21 24.49 4.04 -11.93
C PRO A 21 23.58 2.90 -11.49
N LEU A 22 22.30 3.19 -11.34
CA LEU A 22 21.30 2.15 -11.15
C LEU A 22 21.14 1.31 -12.44
N PRO A 23 20.94 -0.01 -12.33
CA PRO A 23 20.80 -0.88 -13.49
C PRO A 23 19.48 -0.66 -14.21
N ALA A 24 19.50 -0.30 -15.50
CA ALA A 24 18.30 -0.21 -16.31
C ALA A 24 17.79 -1.61 -16.71
N GLN A 25 16.74 -2.12 -16.04
CA GLN A 25 16.11 -3.40 -16.37
C GLN A 25 14.72 -3.19 -16.98
N SER A 26 14.56 -3.52 -18.26
CA SER A 26 13.30 -3.35 -19.00
C SER A 26 12.31 -4.50 -18.85
N LYS A 27 12.72 -5.61 -18.20
CA LYS A 27 11.92 -6.84 -18.08
C LYS A 27 11.58 -7.21 -16.63
N GLY A 28 11.29 -6.21 -15.79
CA GLY A 28 10.83 -6.43 -14.41
C GLY A 28 11.73 -5.85 -13.31
N GLY A 29 12.32 -4.67 -13.55
CA GLY A 29 13.00 -3.92 -12.49
C GLY A 29 12.00 -3.07 -11.69
N LEU A 30 12.15 -3.04 -10.36
CA LEU A 30 11.44 -2.13 -9.47
C LEU A 30 12.41 -1.06 -8.95
N TYR A 31 11.98 0.21 -8.99
CA TYR A 31 12.67 1.30 -8.32
C TYR A 31 11.77 1.84 -7.21
N LEU A 32 12.26 1.79 -5.99
CA LEU A 32 11.61 2.43 -4.86
C LEU A 32 12.31 3.77 -4.58
N VAL A 33 11.57 4.87 -4.66
CA VAL A 33 12.05 6.20 -4.31
C VAL A 33 11.56 6.51 -2.90
N LEU A 34 12.47 6.47 -1.94
CA LEU A 34 12.20 6.86 -0.56
C LEU A 34 12.56 8.33 -0.36
N THR A 35 11.66 9.08 0.24
CA THR A 35 11.85 10.51 0.53
C THR A 35 11.85 10.76 2.02
N SER A 36 12.45 11.87 2.45
CA SER A 36 12.33 12.37 3.82
C SER A 36 10.97 13.02 4.07
N ASP A 37 10.64 13.24 5.34
CA ASP A 37 9.37 13.80 5.81
C ASP A 37 9.12 15.25 5.38
N ASP A 38 10.19 16.01 5.08
CA ASP A 38 10.13 17.38 4.59
C ASP A 38 9.86 17.47 3.06
N ILE A 39 9.89 16.34 2.35
CA ILE A 39 9.63 16.29 0.91
C ILE A 39 8.15 16.05 0.65
N GLN A 40 7.48 17.08 0.14
CA GLN A 40 6.10 16.96 -0.32
C GLN A 40 6.04 16.21 -1.65
N VAL A 41 5.16 15.21 -1.75
CA VAL A 41 4.83 14.51 -2.99
C VAL A 41 3.40 14.88 -3.38
N GLN A 42 3.21 15.26 -4.63
CA GLN A 42 1.90 15.59 -5.19
C GLN A 42 0.93 14.41 -4.98
N ASP A 43 -0.30 14.71 -4.56
CA ASP A 43 -1.42 13.79 -4.34
C ASP A 43 -1.22 12.73 -3.23
N LEU A 44 -0.07 12.72 -2.55
CA LEU A 44 0.22 11.73 -1.50
C LEU A 44 -0.58 12.01 -0.20
N CYS A 45 -0.72 13.27 0.18
CA CYS A 45 -1.28 13.69 1.47
C CYS A 45 -2.62 14.44 1.37
N ASP A 46 -3.31 14.34 0.23
CA ASP A 46 -4.54 15.09 -0.05
C ASP A 46 -5.70 14.74 0.90
N VAL A 47 -5.69 13.52 1.42
CA VAL A 47 -6.63 13.06 2.46
C VAL A 47 -5.83 12.54 3.66
N PRO A 48 -5.63 13.37 4.69
CA PRO A 48 -4.85 12.98 5.87
C PRO A 48 -5.37 11.68 6.50
N GLY A 49 -4.48 10.73 6.75
CA GLY A 49 -4.80 9.46 7.42
C GLY A 49 -5.37 8.35 6.52
N LEU A 50 -5.72 8.62 5.26
CA LEU A 50 -6.25 7.59 4.36
C LEU A 50 -5.20 6.52 4.03
N ARG A 51 -4.02 6.94 3.59
CA ARG A 51 -2.89 6.05 3.28
C ARG A 51 -2.23 5.42 4.52
N ALA A 52 -2.65 5.84 5.72
CA ALA A 52 -2.19 5.29 6.99
C ALA A 52 -3.26 4.48 7.74
N TYR A 53 -4.41 4.26 7.11
CA TYR A 53 -5.46 3.40 7.63
C TYR A 53 -4.99 1.94 7.73
N PRO A 54 -5.29 1.21 8.82
CA PRO A 54 -6.17 1.56 9.93
C PRO A 54 -5.46 2.19 11.13
N PHE A 55 -4.17 2.50 11.04
CA PHE A 55 -3.37 3.06 12.14
C PHE A 55 -3.56 4.57 12.32
N ALA A 56 -4.01 5.26 11.28
CA ALA A 56 -4.58 6.59 11.31
C ALA A 56 -5.94 6.56 10.61
N VAL A 57 -6.84 7.47 10.98
CA VAL A 57 -8.21 7.50 10.42
C VAL A 57 -8.46 8.88 9.84
N PRO A 58 -8.98 8.99 8.60
CA PRO A 58 -9.36 10.26 7.99
C PRO A 58 -10.37 11.06 8.82
N ASP A 59 -10.35 12.38 8.64
CA ASP A 59 -11.27 13.33 9.30
C ASP A 59 -12.73 12.90 9.22
N TYR A 60 -13.20 12.55 8.01
CA TYR A 60 -14.60 12.17 7.78
C TYR A 60 -15.01 10.88 8.49
N ALA A 61 -14.06 10.03 8.89
CA ALA A 61 -14.30 8.78 9.60
C ALA A 61 -14.01 8.89 11.10
N ARG A 62 -13.52 10.04 11.59
CA ARG A 62 -13.33 10.30 13.02
C ARG A 62 -14.69 10.24 13.73
N GLY A 63 -14.82 9.32 14.68
CA GLY A 63 -16.05 9.12 15.47
C GLY A 63 -16.79 7.82 15.13
N ALA A 64 -16.68 7.35 13.89
CA ALA A 64 -17.20 6.04 13.50
C ALA A 64 -16.19 4.91 13.78
N VAL A 65 -14.90 5.18 13.54
CA VAL A 65 -13.81 4.20 13.69
C VAL A 65 -12.68 4.81 14.51
N LYS A 66 -12.07 4.00 15.38
CA LYS A 66 -10.87 4.39 16.13
C LYS A 66 -9.62 3.82 15.44
N PRO A 67 -8.50 4.57 15.41
CA PRO A 67 -7.26 4.03 14.88
C PRO A 67 -6.81 2.80 15.65
N LEU A 68 -6.30 1.81 14.93
CA LEU A 68 -5.71 0.61 15.51
C LEU A 68 -4.26 0.86 15.93
N LYS A 69 -3.77 0.00 16.82
CA LYS A 69 -2.41 0.11 17.35
C LYS A 69 -1.42 -0.55 16.39
N SER A 70 -0.42 0.22 15.95
CA SER A 70 0.63 -0.25 15.04
C SER A 70 1.48 -1.37 15.67
N PRO A 71 1.82 -2.43 14.90
CA PRO A 71 2.58 -3.57 15.39
C PRO A 71 4.03 -3.26 15.77
N ASN A 72 4.63 -2.22 15.19
CA ASN A 72 6.04 -1.86 15.43
C ASN A 72 6.22 -0.49 16.11
N GLY A 73 5.12 0.20 16.44
CA GLY A 73 5.14 1.53 17.08
C GLY A 73 5.35 2.70 16.12
N GLU A 74 5.50 2.43 14.82
CA GLU A 74 5.81 3.41 13.78
C GLU A 74 4.66 3.46 12.76
N VAL A 75 3.63 4.26 13.04
CA VAL A 75 2.39 4.32 12.24
C VAL A 75 2.65 4.55 10.75
N GLY A 76 3.50 5.52 10.41
CA GLY A 76 3.81 5.84 9.02
C GLY A 76 4.56 4.71 8.30
N VAL A 77 5.50 4.04 8.98
CA VAL A 77 6.27 2.93 8.40
C VAL A 77 5.40 1.69 8.24
N ASP A 78 4.61 1.34 9.26
CA ASP A 78 3.74 0.18 9.21
C ASP A 78 2.66 0.32 8.12
N ALA A 79 2.13 1.53 7.95
CA ALA A 79 1.24 1.86 6.84
C ALA A 79 1.95 1.77 5.48
N MET A 80 3.12 2.40 5.36
CA MET A 80 3.91 2.40 4.11
C MET A 80 4.22 0.98 3.64
N ILE A 81 4.52 0.05 4.55
CA ILE A 81 4.78 -1.35 4.19
C ILE A 81 3.53 -2.02 3.59
N SER A 82 2.34 -1.75 4.15
CA SER A 82 1.08 -2.26 3.56
C SER A 82 0.81 -1.64 2.19
N VAL A 83 1.05 -0.34 2.01
CA VAL A 83 0.91 0.33 0.71
C VAL A 83 1.89 -0.23 -0.31
N ILE A 84 3.16 -0.45 0.05
CA ILE A 84 4.13 -1.09 -0.84
C ILE A 84 3.65 -2.49 -1.26
N ALA A 85 3.11 -3.28 -0.32
CA ALA A 85 2.59 -4.61 -0.64
C ALA A 85 1.38 -4.55 -1.58
N HIS A 86 0.47 -3.59 -1.37
CA HIS A 86 -0.67 -3.30 -2.25
C HIS A 86 -0.20 -3.01 -3.69
N GLU A 87 0.65 -2.00 -3.85
CA GLU A 87 1.15 -1.55 -5.16
C GLU A 87 2.01 -2.63 -5.84
N MET A 88 2.72 -3.45 -5.07
CA MET A 88 3.46 -4.60 -5.60
C MET A 88 2.53 -5.68 -6.16
N ALA A 89 1.37 -5.92 -5.53
CA ALA A 89 0.40 -6.88 -6.04
C ALA A 89 -0.15 -6.43 -7.40
N GLU A 90 -0.50 -5.15 -7.50
CA GLU A 90 -1.06 -4.55 -8.72
C GLU A 90 -0.02 -4.53 -9.85
N MET A 91 1.21 -4.11 -9.55
CA MET A 91 2.32 -4.20 -10.50
C MET A 91 2.59 -5.63 -10.96
N ALA A 92 2.44 -6.64 -10.09
CA ALA A 92 2.69 -8.03 -10.45
C ALA A 92 1.57 -8.60 -11.35
N THR A 93 0.34 -8.15 -11.18
CA THR A 93 -0.83 -8.63 -11.95
C THR A 93 -1.06 -7.86 -13.25
N ASP A 94 -0.74 -6.56 -13.28
CA ASP A 94 -0.89 -5.69 -14.45
C ASP A 94 0.20 -4.60 -14.52
N PRO A 95 1.46 -4.95 -14.82
CA PRO A 95 2.58 -4.01 -14.81
C PRO A 95 2.47 -2.88 -15.86
N LEU A 96 1.57 -3.02 -16.83
CA LEU A 96 1.38 -2.08 -17.93
C LEU A 96 0.04 -1.33 -17.84
N VAL A 97 -0.77 -1.64 -16.81
CA VAL A 97 -2.12 -1.09 -16.60
C VAL A 97 -2.97 -1.23 -17.87
N ASN A 98 -2.93 -2.41 -18.50
CA ASN A 98 -3.56 -2.64 -19.80
C ASN A 98 -4.21 -4.03 -19.97
N VAL A 99 -4.39 -4.80 -18.89
CA VAL A 99 -4.88 -6.17 -18.99
C VAL A 99 -6.03 -6.48 -18.02
N TRP A 100 -5.99 -6.01 -16.76
CA TRP A 100 -6.96 -6.44 -15.74
C TRP A 100 -7.49 -5.26 -14.93
N TYR A 101 -8.63 -4.71 -15.37
CA TYR A 101 -9.38 -3.71 -14.62
C TYR A 101 -10.83 -4.16 -14.45
N ALA A 102 -11.36 -4.06 -13.22
CA ALA A 102 -12.76 -4.39 -12.93
C ALA A 102 -13.74 -3.28 -13.36
N SER A 103 -13.22 -2.11 -13.74
CA SER A 103 -14.01 -0.96 -14.21
C SER A 103 -14.15 -0.97 -15.72
N SER A 104 -15.33 -0.59 -16.24
CA SER A 104 -15.51 -0.32 -17.67
C SER A 104 -14.87 1.00 -18.11
N ASP A 105 -14.40 1.82 -17.17
CA ASP A 105 -13.71 3.07 -17.42
C ASP A 105 -12.18 2.85 -17.41
N ALA A 106 -11.55 3.03 -18.57
CA ALA A 106 -10.10 2.94 -18.71
C ALA A 106 -9.35 4.08 -18.00
N ALA A 107 -10.04 5.12 -17.55
CA ALA A 107 -9.47 6.21 -16.76
C ALA A 107 -9.40 5.92 -15.24
N ASP A 108 -10.08 4.86 -14.78
CA ASP A 108 -10.07 4.41 -13.38
C ASP A 108 -10.00 2.87 -13.33
N PRO A 109 -8.86 2.28 -13.78
CA PRO A 109 -8.69 0.85 -13.81
C PRO A 109 -8.66 0.33 -12.37
N VAL A 110 -9.75 -0.28 -11.92
CA VAL A 110 -9.81 -0.91 -10.59
C VAL A 110 -8.93 -2.16 -10.60
N GLU A 111 -7.81 -2.11 -9.89
CA GLU A 111 -6.81 -3.19 -9.82
C GLU A 111 -7.14 -4.21 -8.70
N ILE A 112 -6.34 -5.28 -8.60
CA ILE A 112 -6.64 -6.42 -7.73
C ILE A 112 -6.61 -6.08 -6.23
N ALA A 113 -5.78 -5.12 -5.82
CA ALA A 113 -5.68 -4.71 -4.42
C ALA A 113 -6.69 -3.62 -4.08
N ASP A 114 -7.02 -2.72 -5.02
CA ASP A 114 -8.12 -1.75 -4.89
C ASP A 114 -9.47 -2.36 -4.50
N LEU A 115 -9.81 -3.55 -5.03
CA LEU A 115 -11.05 -4.26 -4.69
C LEU A 115 -11.16 -4.64 -3.20
N CYS A 116 -10.03 -4.66 -2.49
CA CYS A 116 -9.93 -5.12 -1.11
C CYS A 116 -9.43 -4.03 -0.16
N ILE A 117 -9.55 -2.75 -0.53
CA ILE A 117 -9.13 -1.63 0.33
C ILE A 117 -9.77 -1.75 1.71
N GLY A 118 -8.92 -1.73 2.74
CA GLY A 118 -9.33 -1.91 4.13
C GLY A 118 -9.54 -3.37 4.56
N LYS A 119 -9.45 -4.38 3.70
CA LYS A 119 -9.56 -5.77 4.16
C LYS A 119 -8.20 -6.26 4.67
N TYR A 120 -8.13 -6.65 5.95
CA TYR A 120 -6.90 -7.14 6.59
C TYR A 120 -7.07 -8.49 7.29
N GLY A 121 -8.30 -9.00 7.35
CA GLY A 121 -8.69 -10.20 8.09
C GLY A 121 -10.04 -10.73 7.61
N GLY A 122 -10.32 -12.00 7.92
CA GLY A 122 -11.56 -12.68 7.52
C GLY A 122 -12.78 -12.24 8.33
N GLY A 123 -13.92 -12.86 8.05
CA GLY A 123 -15.20 -12.60 8.72
C GLY A 123 -16.27 -12.02 7.80
N ASP A 124 -17.54 -12.23 8.16
CA ASP A 124 -18.76 -11.85 7.42
C ASP A 124 -19.16 -10.37 7.58
N GLY A 125 -18.40 -9.61 8.36
CA GLY A 125 -18.74 -8.25 8.77
C GLY A 125 -18.18 -7.16 7.85
N SER A 126 -19.08 -6.28 7.44
CA SER A 126 -18.94 -4.96 6.79
C SER A 126 -17.94 -3.95 7.38
N GLY A 127 -16.97 -4.39 8.19
CA GLY A 127 -15.96 -3.53 8.82
C GLY A 127 -14.63 -3.60 8.08
N TYR A 128 -14.13 -2.42 7.70
CA TYR A 128 -12.86 -2.11 7.04
C TYR A 128 -11.57 -2.66 7.72
N VAL A 129 -11.58 -3.73 8.50
CA VAL A 129 -10.35 -4.43 8.96
C VAL A 129 -10.55 -5.95 9.04
N GLY A 130 -11.76 -6.41 9.38
CA GLY A 130 -12.03 -7.83 9.63
C GLY A 130 -11.38 -8.38 10.90
N GLU A 131 -11.39 -9.70 11.05
CA GLU A 131 -10.77 -10.41 12.17
C GLU A 131 -9.25 -10.52 11.99
N VAL A 132 -8.50 -9.80 12.84
CA VAL A 132 -7.03 -9.75 12.79
C VAL A 132 -6.41 -10.15 14.13
N ARG A 133 -5.16 -10.64 14.09
CA ARG A 133 -4.44 -11.03 15.31
C ARG A 133 -4.08 -9.80 16.13
N ARG A 134 -4.01 -9.98 17.44
CA ARG A 134 -3.60 -8.97 18.41
C ARG A 134 -2.51 -9.51 19.31
N ASP A 135 -1.53 -8.68 19.63
CA ASP A 135 -0.55 -9.03 20.66
C ASP A 135 -1.06 -8.69 22.07
N ALA A 136 -0.27 -9.03 23.10
CA ALA A 136 -0.60 -8.78 24.49
C ALA A 136 -0.83 -7.29 24.83
N HIS A 137 -0.37 -6.37 23.97
CA HIS A 137 -0.50 -4.93 24.13
C HIS A 137 -1.55 -4.33 23.18
N GLY A 138 -2.32 -5.18 22.49
CA GLY A 138 -3.39 -4.80 21.57
C GLY A 138 -2.94 -4.38 20.17
N ALA A 139 -1.66 -4.49 19.84
CA ALA A 139 -1.15 -4.18 18.51
C ALA A 139 -1.62 -5.22 17.48
N VAL A 140 -2.07 -4.76 16.32
CA VAL A 140 -2.71 -5.61 15.30
C VAL A 140 -1.74 -6.03 14.21
N PHE A 141 -1.86 -7.28 13.75
CA PHE A 141 -1.03 -7.82 12.66
C PHE A 141 -1.69 -9.06 12.03
N ASN A 142 -1.26 -9.41 10.82
CA ASN A 142 -1.62 -10.66 10.16
C ASN A 142 -0.39 -11.40 9.59
N VAL A 143 0.75 -10.72 9.44
CA VAL A 143 2.01 -11.29 8.94
C VAL A 143 3.10 -11.27 10.01
N TYR A 144 3.83 -12.37 10.12
CA TYR A 144 5.10 -12.45 10.87
C TYR A 144 6.28 -12.22 9.92
N GLY A 145 7.07 -11.19 10.19
CA GLY A 145 8.41 -11.05 9.61
C GLY A 145 9.48 -11.71 10.47
N ILE A 146 10.75 -11.54 10.09
CA ILE A 146 11.89 -12.15 10.79
C ILE A 146 12.03 -11.63 12.24
N ARG A 147 11.81 -10.33 12.46
CA ARG A 147 11.92 -9.66 13.78
C ARG A 147 10.80 -8.66 14.07
N ARG A 148 9.84 -8.55 13.16
CA ARG A 148 8.79 -7.53 13.12
C ARG A 148 7.48 -8.20 12.75
N ARG A 149 6.37 -7.56 13.06
CA ARG A 149 5.03 -8.01 12.66
C ARG A 149 4.43 -6.95 11.76
N PHE A 150 3.60 -7.35 10.81
CA PHE A 150 3.01 -6.43 9.86
C PHE A 150 1.52 -6.69 9.71
N LEU A 151 0.77 -5.63 9.41
CA LEU A 151 -0.61 -5.73 8.98
C LEU A 151 -0.63 -5.38 7.50
N ILE A 152 -0.89 -6.39 6.67
CA ILE A 152 -0.84 -6.27 5.22
C ILE A 152 -2.25 -6.43 4.66
N GLN A 153 -2.65 -5.53 3.77
CA GLN A 153 -3.94 -5.60 3.10
C GLN A 153 -4.08 -6.91 2.30
N TRP A 154 -5.28 -7.45 2.28
CA TRP A 154 -5.65 -8.60 1.48
C TRP A 154 -5.86 -8.20 0.02
N ILE A 155 -5.76 -9.17 -0.89
CA ILE A 155 -5.96 -8.96 -2.33
C ILE A 155 -7.15 -9.79 -2.83
N CYS A 156 -7.80 -9.34 -3.89
CA CYS A 156 -8.93 -10.07 -4.46
C CYS A 156 -8.47 -11.40 -5.06
N SER A 157 -9.22 -12.48 -4.83
CA SER A 157 -9.01 -13.78 -5.47
C SER A 157 -10.28 -14.24 -6.17
N TYR A 158 -10.25 -14.29 -7.50
CA TYR A 158 -11.37 -14.80 -8.29
C TYR A 158 -11.67 -16.29 -8.02
N VAL A 159 -10.67 -17.06 -7.59
CA VAL A 159 -10.85 -18.48 -7.24
C VAL A 159 -11.62 -18.64 -5.93
N ALA A 160 -11.38 -17.74 -4.98
CA ALA A 160 -12.05 -17.74 -3.68
C ALA A 160 -13.37 -16.95 -3.69
N ASP A 161 -13.58 -16.11 -4.70
CA ASP A 161 -14.65 -15.10 -4.75
C ASP A 161 -14.66 -14.20 -3.50
N ASP A 162 -13.47 -13.87 -2.99
CA ASP A 162 -13.28 -13.07 -1.78
C ASP A 162 -11.88 -12.42 -1.77
N CYS A 163 -11.68 -11.48 -0.86
CA CYS A 163 -10.36 -11.00 -0.48
C CYS A 163 -9.62 -12.11 0.30
N VAL A 164 -8.36 -12.33 -0.03
CA VAL A 164 -7.51 -13.32 0.64
C VAL A 164 -6.22 -12.70 1.13
N GLY A 165 -5.79 -13.13 2.31
CA GLY A 165 -4.58 -12.66 2.96
C GLY A 165 -3.39 -13.60 2.80
N PRO A 166 -2.18 -13.10 3.07
CA PRO A 166 -0.96 -13.90 3.20
C PRO A 166 -0.96 -14.85 4.41
#